data_AF-A0A820QFK2-F1
#
_entry.id   AF-A0A820QFK2-F1
#
_cell.length_a   1.000
_cell.length_b   1.000
_cell.length_c   1.000
_cell.angle_alpha   90.00
_cell.angle_beta   90.00
_cell.angle_gamma   90.00
#
_symmetry.space_group_name_H-M   'P 1'
#
loop_
_entity.id
_entity.type
_entity.pdbx_description
1 polymer ?
#
loop_
_entity_poly.entity_id
_entity_poly.type
_entity_poly.pdbx_seq_one_letter_code
_entity_poly.pdbx_strand_id
1 'polypeptide(L)'
;PIILCGDFNAQPQSPLIEFILNRYIKYDTYRCIEISGQTPDSHMKNRFSYPLPSRELLPLTFVTSDCRIPTENSNVSFHIRSEQQSSTILTHNKQFTSVYDAKDCSDVTTNSGDESKLVDFIFYTQPDDDPYRLNLLSRFDLYKQNHMIDIHMPNHQFAS
;
A
#
# COMPACT_ATOMS: atom_id res chain seq x y z
N PRO A 1 16.87 -3.92 8.50
CA PRO A 1 15.55 -4.62 8.50
C PRO A 1 14.38 -3.70 8.88
N ILE A 2 13.24 -3.81 8.17
CA ILE A 2 11.99 -3.09 8.44
C ILE A 2 10.85 -4.10 8.44
N ILE A 3 9.92 -3.94 9.39
CA ILE A 3 8.59 -4.58 9.37
C ILE A 3 7.56 -3.46 9.25
N LEU A 4 6.62 -3.60 8.32
CA LEU A 4 5.54 -2.67 8.07
C LEU A 4 4.22 -3.42 8.22
N CYS A 5 3.45 -3.09 9.26
CA CYS A 5 2.17 -3.70 9.58
C CYS A 5 1.05 -2.67 9.52
N GLY A 6 -0.16 -3.11 9.20
CA GLY A 6 -1.37 -2.33 9.41
C GLY A 6 -2.53 -2.78 8.53
N ASP A 7 -3.67 -2.14 8.77
CA ASP A 7 -4.80 -2.13 7.85
C ASP A 7 -4.50 -1.12 6.73
N PHE A 8 -4.26 -1.61 5.52
CA PHE A 8 -3.99 -0.78 4.36
C PHE A 8 -5.26 -0.31 3.67
N ASN A 9 -6.42 -0.85 4.04
CA ASN A 9 -7.68 -0.67 3.33
C ASN A 9 -7.47 -0.86 1.82
N ALA A 10 -6.75 -1.91 1.44
CA ALA A 10 -6.39 -2.17 0.05
C ALA A 10 -6.35 -3.67 -0.23
N GLN A 11 -6.88 -4.09 -1.37
CA GLN A 11 -6.87 -5.50 -1.77
C GLN A 11 -5.48 -5.93 -2.25
N PRO A 12 -5.16 -7.23 -2.19
CA PRO A 12 -3.81 -7.74 -2.49
C PRO A 12 -3.28 -7.39 -3.89
N GLN A 13 -4.17 -7.30 -4.89
CA GLN A 13 -3.85 -6.96 -6.29
C GLN A 13 -4.07 -5.49 -6.62
N SER A 14 -4.26 -4.65 -5.59
CA SER A 14 -4.49 -3.24 -5.82
C SER A 14 -3.21 -2.50 -6.23
N PRO A 15 -3.32 -1.38 -6.97
CA PRO A 15 -2.17 -0.55 -7.33
C PRO A 15 -1.34 -0.12 -6.11
N LEU A 16 -1.97 0.09 -4.94
CA LEU A 16 -1.25 0.41 -3.70
C LEU A 16 -0.36 -0.74 -3.22
N ILE A 17 -0.86 -1.97 -3.20
CA ILE A 17 -0.07 -3.12 -2.76
C ILE A 17 1.01 -3.44 -3.81
N GLU A 18 0.69 -3.32 -5.10
CA GLU A 18 1.69 -3.43 -6.17
C GLU A 18 2.80 -2.39 -6.04
N PHE A 19 2.49 -1.14 -5.68
CA PHE A 19 3.49 -0.11 -5.42
C PHE A 19 4.47 -0.55 -4.32
N ILE A 20 3.96 -1.04 -3.19
CA ILE A 20 4.76 -1.49 -2.03
C ILE A 20 5.70 -2.65 -2.41
N LEU A 21 5.20 -3.60 -3.20
CA LEU A 21 5.96 -4.78 -3.60
C LEU A 21 6.96 -4.48 -4.73
N ASN A 22 6.55 -3.69 -5.73
CA ASN A 22 7.32 -3.42 -6.95
C ASN A 22 8.21 -2.18 -6.85
N ARG A 23 8.09 -1.40 -5.77
CA ARG A 23 8.85 -0.15 -5.52
C ARG A 23 8.53 1.00 -6.46
N TYR A 24 7.47 0.87 -7.24
CA TYR A 24 7.17 1.77 -8.35
C TYR A 24 5.68 1.77 -8.66
N ILE A 25 5.13 2.96 -8.93
CA ILE A 25 3.78 3.13 -9.49
C ILE A 25 3.75 4.34 -10.41
N LYS A 26 3.09 4.20 -11.56
CA LYS A 26 2.69 5.33 -12.39
C LYS A 26 1.23 5.65 -12.08
N TYR A 27 0.97 6.67 -11.28
CA TYR A 27 -0.34 6.85 -10.63
C TYR A 27 -1.41 7.51 -11.52
N ASP A 28 -1.03 8.22 -12.58
CA ASP A 28 -1.97 8.89 -13.51
C ASP A 28 -2.74 7.93 -14.43
N THR A 29 -2.32 6.66 -14.47
CA THR A 29 -3.03 5.59 -15.18
C THR A 29 -4.25 5.10 -14.42
N TYR A 30 -4.37 5.43 -13.13
CA TYR A 30 -5.45 4.99 -12.25
C TYR A 30 -6.40 6.13 -11.89
N ARG A 31 -7.67 5.79 -11.72
CA ARG A 31 -8.65 6.62 -11.00
C ARG A 31 -8.36 6.56 -9.51
N CYS A 32 -8.72 7.59 -8.76
CA CYS A 32 -8.49 7.64 -7.32
C CYS A 32 -9.13 6.44 -6.60
N ILE A 33 -10.30 6.02 -7.07
CA ILE A 33 -11.07 4.90 -6.52
C ILE A 33 -10.45 3.52 -6.79
N GLU A 34 -9.51 3.41 -7.74
CA GLU A 34 -8.92 2.13 -8.14
C GLU A 34 -7.69 1.76 -7.30
N ILE A 35 -7.07 2.73 -6.62
CA ILE A 35 -5.78 2.54 -5.94
C ILE A 35 -5.82 1.49 -4.85
N SER A 36 -6.92 1.41 -4.11
CA SER A 36 -7.11 0.41 -3.07
C SER A 36 -7.64 -0.92 -3.64
N GLY A 37 -8.06 -0.98 -4.89
CA GLY A 37 -8.74 -2.14 -5.46
C GLY A 37 -10.07 -2.49 -4.77
N GLN A 38 -10.53 -1.70 -3.80
CA GLN A 38 -11.83 -1.89 -3.18
C GLN A 38 -12.92 -1.46 -4.14
N THR A 39 -13.95 -2.28 -4.30
CA THR A 39 -15.05 -2.05 -5.24
C THR A 39 -15.73 -0.72 -4.94
N PRO A 40 -15.68 0.26 -5.85
CA PRO A 40 -16.46 1.47 -5.72
C PRO A 40 -17.68 1.31 -6.63
N ASP A 41 -18.88 1.21 -6.08
CA ASP A 41 -20.14 1.48 -6.80
C ASP A 41 -20.26 2.96 -7.23
N SER A 42 -19.14 3.68 -7.26
CA SER A 42 -19.06 5.11 -7.45
C SER A 42 -18.82 5.44 -8.92
N HIS A 43 -19.74 6.20 -9.50
CA HIS A 43 -19.61 6.82 -10.81
C HIS A 43 -18.51 7.90 -10.88
N MET A 44 -17.72 8.11 -9.83
CA MET A 44 -16.67 9.13 -9.83
C MET A 44 -15.55 8.79 -10.83
N LYS A 45 -15.29 9.74 -11.73
CA LYS A 45 -14.25 9.64 -12.78
C LYS A 45 -12.94 10.34 -12.40
N ASN A 46 -12.79 10.74 -11.14
CA ASN A 46 -11.65 11.52 -10.69
C ASN A 46 -10.36 10.69 -10.81
N ARG A 47 -9.39 11.21 -11.56
CA ARG A 47 -8.01 10.73 -11.60
C ARG A 47 -7.16 11.59 -10.69
N PHE A 48 -5.99 11.08 -10.32
CA PHE A 48 -5.00 11.90 -9.64
C PHE A 48 -4.52 13.04 -10.55
N SER A 49 -4.42 14.23 -9.97
CA SER A 49 -3.74 15.34 -10.61
C SER A 49 -2.22 15.18 -10.48
N TYR A 50 -1.48 15.86 -11.35
CA TYR A 50 -0.09 16.18 -11.12
C TYR A 50 0.04 17.69 -10.78
N PRO A 51 0.79 18.06 -9.72
CA PRO A 51 1.30 17.18 -8.68
C PRO A 51 0.16 16.51 -7.90
N LEU A 52 0.45 15.42 -7.18
CA LEU A 52 -0.51 14.90 -6.21
C LEU A 52 -0.87 16.03 -5.24
N PRO A 53 -2.16 16.24 -4.95
CA PRO A 53 -2.56 17.32 -4.08
C PRO A 53 -2.00 17.03 -2.69
N SER A 54 -0.92 17.71 -2.31
CA SER A 54 -0.54 17.77 -0.91
C SER A 54 -1.63 18.59 -0.24
N ARG A 55 -2.54 17.94 0.48
CA ARG A 55 -3.48 18.68 1.34
C ARG A 55 -2.66 19.63 2.21
N GLU A 56 -3.25 20.74 2.62
CA GLU A 56 -2.67 21.79 3.49
C GLU A 56 -1.98 21.26 4.77
N LEU A 57 -2.13 19.97 5.07
CA LEU A 57 -1.51 19.24 6.17
C LEU A 57 -0.04 18.85 5.91
N LEU A 58 0.41 18.73 4.66
CA LEU A 58 1.80 18.38 4.33
C LEU A 58 2.28 19.32 3.23
N PRO A 59 3.38 20.08 3.43
CA PRO A 59 3.99 20.86 2.36
C PRO A 59 4.26 19.99 1.12
N LEU A 60 4.16 20.53 -0.10
CA LEU A 60 4.62 19.85 -1.33
C LEU A 60 6.10 19.42 -1.25
N THR A 61 6.84 19.99 -0.30
CA THR A 61 8.22 19.69 0.04
C THR A 61 8.39 18.61 1.10
N PHE A 62 7.32 17.99 1.60
CA PHE A 62 7.41 17.04 2.72
C PHE A 62 7.95 15.67 2.29
N VAL A 63 7.55 15.20 1.10
CA VAL A 63 7.96 13.91 0.57
C VAL A 63 8.24 14.02 -0.93
N THR A 64 9.40 13.56 -1.36
CA THR A 64 9.79 13.47 -2.77
C THR A 64 9.08 12.35 -3.51
N SER A 65 9.16 12.32 -4.84
CA SER A 65 8.62 11.22 -5.65
C SER A 65 9.29 9.87 -5.38
N ASP A 66 10.47 9.83 -4.73
CA ASP A 66 11.11 8.61 -4.24
C ASP A 66 10.81 8.29 -2.76
N CYS A 67 9.73 8.87 -2.23
CA CYS A 67 9.22 8.66 -0.87
C CYS A 67 10.25 8.95 0.23
N ARG A 68 11.01 10.04 0.10
CA ARG A 68 11.98 10.50 1.10
C ARG A 68 11.63 11.88 1.64
N ILE A 69 11.97 12.11 2.90
CA ILE A 69 11.96 13.46 3.48
C ILE A 69 13.19 14.19 2.92
N PRO A 70 13.04 15.37 2.29
CA PRO A 70 14.19 16.14 1.84
C PRO A 70 15.06 16.55 3.04
N THR A 71 16.38 16.40 2.93
CA THR A 71 17.32 16.84 3.96
C THR A 71 17.66 18.33 3.79
N GLU A 72 17.70 19.11 4.86
CA GLU A 72 17.93 20.57 4.84
C GLU A 72 19.21 21.01 4.10
N ASN A 73 20.24 20.16 4.06
CA ASN A 73 21.50 20.43 3.35
C ASN A 73 21.43 20.19 1.83
N SER A 74 20.34 19.63 1.35
CA SER A 74 20.06 19.67 -0.08
C SER A 74 19.61 21.09 -0.38
N ASN A 75 20.57 21.94 -0.77
CA ASN A 75 20.35 23.22 -1.44
C ASN A 75 19.64 22.98 -2.79
N VAL A 76 18.49 22.30 -2.73
CA VAL A 76 17.52 22.29 -3.79
C VAL A 76 16.98 23.71 -3.73
N SER A 77 17.55 24.55 -4.58
CA SER A 77 16.84 25.67 -5.15
C SER A 77 15.49 25.11 -5.63
N PHE A 78 14.50 25.14 -4.75
CA PHE A 78 13.09 24.85 -5.03
C PHE A 78 12.48 25.91 -5.97
N HIS A 79 13.32 26.81 -6.52
CA HIS A 79 13.10 27.36 -7.85
C HIS A 79 13.01 26.21 -8.86
N ILE A 80 11.78 25.72 -9.04
CA ILE A 80 11.21 25.59 -10.38
C ILE A 80 12.22 24.95 -11.35
N ARG A 81 12.61 23.69 -11.10
CA ARG A 81 13.05 22.81 -12.20
C ARG A 81 11.82 22.45 -13.04
N SER A 82 11.21 23.48 -13.63
CA SER A 82 9.98 23.46 -14.44
C SER A 82 10.08 22.65 -15.72
N GLU A 83 11.20 22.01 -16.04
CA GLU A 83 11.37 21.36 -17.35
C GLU A 83 12.06 20.00 -17.33
N GLN A 84 12.52 19.50 -16.18
CA GLN A 84 13.04 18.13 -16.10
C GLN A 84 11.94 17.17 -15.65
N GLN A 85 11.08 16.85 -16.62
CA GLN A 85 10.11 15.74 -16.62
C GLN A 85 9.30 15.62 -15.33
N SER A 86 8.25 16.44 -15.23
CA SER A 86 7.10 16.17 -14.37
C SER A 86 6.63 14.73 -14.58
N SER A 87 6.92 13.88 -13.61
CA SER A 87 6.66 12.45 -13.72
C SER A 87 5.56 12.07 -12.75
N THR A 88 4.52 11.40 -13.26
CA THR A 88 3.42 10.81 -12.50
C THR A 88 3.84 9.48 -11.87
N ILE A 89 5.12 9.35 -11.56
CA ILE A 89 5.76 8.16 -11.06
C ILE A 89 6.15 8.38 -9.60
N LEU A 90 5.72 7.48 -8.74
CA LEU A 90 6.25 7.35 -7.39
C LEU A 90 7.15 6.11 -7.29
N THR A 91 8.19 6.20 -6.49
CA THR A 91 9.11 5.09 -6.20
C THR A 91 9.44 5.05 -4.71
N HIS A 92 9.95 3.93 -4.22
CA HIS A 92 10.63 3.85 -2.92
C HIS A 92 11.80 2.88 -2.98
N ASN A 93 12.74 2.96 -2.05
CA ASN A 93 13.97 2.14 -2.08
C ASN A 93 13.92 0.90 -1.18
N LYS A 94 12.73 0.43 -0.81
CA LYS A 94 12.53 -0.69 0.12
C LYS A 94 12.02 -1.91 -0.62
N GLN A 95 12.74 -3.02 -0.56
CA GLN A 95 12.29 -4.29 -1.14
C GLN A 95 11.48 -5.03 -0.09
N PHE A 96 10.15 -4.88 -0.16
CA PHE A 96 9.23 -5.53 0.75
C PHE A 96 8.78 -6.89 0.21
N THR A 97 8.54 -7.81 1.13
CA THR A 97 7.90 -9.10 0.92
C THR A 97 6.73 -9.19 1.90
N SER A 98 5.57 -9.64 1.42
CA SER A 98 4.41 -9.88 2.29
C SER A 98 4.57 -11.22 3.03
N VAL A 99 4.16 -11.27 4.30
CA VAL A 99 4.07 -12.51 5.07
C VAL A 99 3.00 -13.43 4.48
N TYR A 100 1.87 -12.87 4.03
CA TYR A 100 0.77 -13.59 3.38
C TYR A 100 0.89 -13.48 1.85
N ASP A 101 0.38 -14.46 1.11
CA ASP A 101 0.50 -14.44 -0.34
C ASP A 101 -0.43 -13.37 -0.94
N ALA A 102 0.16 -12.26 -1.40
CA ALA A 102 -0.61 -11.17 -2.00
C ALA A 102 -1.25 -11.54 -3.36
N LYS A 103 -0.96 -12.73 -3.91
CA LYS A 103 -1.64 -13.24 -5.11
C LYS A 103 -2.88 -14.07 -4.76
N ASP A 104 -2.95 -14.58 -3.53
CA ASP A 104 -4.08 -15.37 -3.07
C ASP A 104 -5.17 -14.47 -2.48
N CYS A 105 -6.22 -14.22 -3.25
CA CYS A 105 -7.35 -13.43 -2.81
C CYS A 105 -8.34 -14.20 -1.91
N SER A 106 -8.05 -15.48 -1.59
CA SER A 106 -8.93 -16.28 -0.74
C SER A 106 -8.69 -16.08 0.75
N ASP A 107 -7.52 -15.57 1.16
CA ASP A 107 -7.24 -15.22 2.56
C ASP A 107 -8.10 -14.03 3.02
N VAL A 108 -8.45 -14.02 4.31
CA VAL A 108 -9.32 -13.00 4.91
C VAL A 108 -8.72 -12.47 6.20
N THR A 109 -8.71 -11.15 6.34
CA THR A 109 -8.35 -10.47 7.60
C THR A 109 -9.47 -9.61 8.16
N THR A 110 -10.43 -9.22 7.31
CA THR A 110 -11.65 -8.52 7.69
C THR A 110 -12.85 -9.26 7.10
N ASN A 111 -13.86 -9.52 7.94
CA ASN A 111 -15.15 -10.02 7.48
C ASN A 111 -16.29 -9.23 8.15
N SER A 112 -17.04 -8.48 7.35
CA SER A 112 -18.11 -7.60 7.81
C SER A 112 -19.32 -7.71 6.91
N GLY A 113 -20.46 -8.12 7.49
CA GLY A 113 -21.69 -8.33 6.70
C GLY A 113 -21.47 -9.39 5.63
N ASP A 114 -21.60 -8.98 4.36
CA ASP A 114 -21.48 -9.84 3.17
C ASP A 114 -20.09 -9.77 2.51
N GLU A 115 -19.13 -9.08 3.13
CA GLU A 115 -17.80 -8.87 2.57
C GLU A 115 -16.70 -9.50 3.44
N SER A 116 -15.91 -10.38 2.81
CA SER A 116 -14.67 -10.95 3.35
C SER A 116 -13.50 -10.49 2.49
N LYS A 117 -12.51 -9.83 3.08
CA LYS A 117 -11.38 -9.21 2.37
C LYS A 117 -10.05 -9.40 3.12
N LEU A 118 -8.95 -9.48 2.38
CA LEU A 118 -7.59 -9.31 2.88
C LEU A 118 -7.19 -7.84 2.71
N VAL A 119 -7.16 -7.10 3.82
CA VAL A 119 -6.80 -5.66 3.86
C VAL A 119 -5.69 -5.36 4.87
N ASP A 120 -5.42 -6.30 5.77
CA ASP A 120 -4.35 -6.21 6.77
C ASP A 120 -3.12 -6.95 6.26
N PHE A 121 -1.98 -6.27 6.28
CA PHE A 121 -0.73 -6.84 5.80
C PHE A 121 0.38 -6.71 6.82
N ILE A 122 1.30 -7.67 6.75
CA ILE A 122 2.60 -7.61 7.39
C ILE A 122 3.62 -7.75 6.28
N PHE A 123 4.35 -6.67 5.99
CA PHE A 123 5.48 -6.67 5.07
C PHE A 123 6.79 -6.67 5.84
N TYR A 124 7.81 -7.30 5.30
CA TYR A 124 9.17 -7.25 5.83
C TYR A 124 10.17 -7.03 4.70
N THR A 125 11.31 -6.41 5.01
CA THR A 125 12.40 -6.27 4.04
C THR A 125 13.31 -7.48 4.06
N GLN A 126 13.64 -8.02 2.89
CA GLN A 126 14.63 -9.08 2.72
C GLN A 126 15.72 -8.60 1.75
N PRO A 127 16.73 -7.84 2.21
CA PRO A 127 17.85 -7.47 1.35
C PRO A 127 18.74 -8.70 1.13
N ASP A 128 19.12 -8.94 -0.12
CA ASP A 128 19.93 -10.11 -0.50
C ASP A 128 21.30 -10.14 0.20
N ASP A 129 21.87 -8.96 0.49
CA ASP A 129 23.21 -8.77 1.06
C ASP A 129 23.25 -8.26 2.52
N ASP A 130 22.11 -8.24 3.24
CA ASP A 130 22.07 -7.75 4.64
C ASP A 130 22.28 -8.91 5.64
N PRO A 131 23.34 -8.91 6.47
CA PRO A 131 23.53 -9.92 7.51
C PRO A 131 22.41 -9.91 8.57
N TYR A 132 21.64 -8.83 8.66
CA TYR A 132 20.47 -8.67 9.52
C TYR A 132 19.15 -8.85 8.77
N ARG A 133 19.14 -9.58 7.65
CA ARG A 133 17.91 -9.88 6.90
C ARG A 133 16.89 -10.61 7.75
N LEU A 134 15.63 -10.25 7.58
CA LEU A 134 14.51 -10.97 8.18
C LEU A 134 14.20 -12.19 7.32
N ASN A 135 14.06 -13.34 7.96
CA ASN A 135 13.60 -14.57 7.32
C ASN A 135 12.26 -14.95 7.95
N LEU A 136 11.26 -15.21 7.11
CA LEU A 136 9.98 -15.75 7.58
C LEU A 136 10.18 -17.20 8.01
N LEU A 137 10.10 -17.47 9.32
CA LEU A 137 10.24 -18.83 9.85
C LEU A 137 8.91 -19.60 9.81
N SER A 138 7.82 -18.91 10.14
CA SER A 138 6.46 -19.45 10.16
C SER A 138 5.45 -18.30 10.14
N ARG A 139 4.22 -18.59 9.73
CA ARG A 139 3.06 -17.69 9.87
C ARG A 139 1.87 -18.48 10.39
N PHE A 140 0.92 -17.80 11.00
CA PHE A 140 -0.37 -18.40 11.33
C PHE A 140 -1.25 -18.36 10.09
N ASP A 141 -1.89 -19.47 9.73
CA ASP A 141 -2.74 -19.50 8.54
C ASP A 141 -4.01 -18.67 8.76
N LEU A 142 -4.35 -17.85 7.77
CA LEU A 142 -5.57 -17.06 7.79
C LEU A 142 -6.78 -17.92 7.43
N TYR A 143 -7.95 -17.45 7.84
CA TYR A 143 -9.20 -18.03 7.35
C TYR A 143 -9.35 -17.75 5.86
N LYS A 144 -9.94 -18.71 5.17
CA LYS A 144 -10.32 -18.58 3.77
C LYS A 144 -11.73 -18.01 3.67
N GLN A 145 -12.02 -17.28 2.60
CA GLN A 145 -13.31 -16.65 2.36
C GLN A 145 -14.49 -17.62 2.47
N ASN A 146 -14.36 -18.83 1.93
CA ASN A 146 -15.39 -19.87 2.01
C ASN A 146 -15.66 -20.37 3.45
N HIS A 147 -14.75 -20.14 4.39
CA HIS A 147 -14.94 -20.49 5.80
C HIS A 147 -15.68 -19.40 6.58
N MET A 148 -15.81 -18.18 6.02
CA MET A 148 -16.35 -17.01 6.71
C MET A 148 -17.81 -16.67 6.33
N ILE A 149 -18.40 -17.37 5.35
CA ILE A 149 -19.71 -17.04 4.75
C ILE A 149 -20.84 -16.90 5.79
N ASP A 150 -20.87 -17.77 6.81
CA ASP A 150 -21.93 -17.79 7.82
C ASP A 150 -21.47 -17.24 9.19
N ILE A 151 -20.29 -16.61 9.24
CA ILE A 151 -19.71 -16.08 10.47
C ILE A 151 -19.92 -14.57 10.50
N HIS A 152 -20.84 -14.08 11.34
CA HIS A 152 -20.99 -12.65 11.57
C HIS A 152 -19.99 -12.17 12.62
N MET A 153 -19.10 -11.25 12.28
CA MET A 153 -18.18 -10.62 13.23
C MET A 153 -18.57 -9.15 13.51
N PRO A 154 -18.32 -8.64 14.72
CA PRO A 154 -17.84 -9.37 15.88
C PRO A 154 -18.91 -10.31 16.49
N ASN A 155 -18.48 -11.37 17.17
CA ASN A 155 -19.34 -12.32 17.91
C ASN A 155 -18.63 -12.86 19.17
N HIS A 156 -19.24 -13.85 19.83
CA HIS A 156 -18.72 -14.42 21.09
C HIS A 156 -17.40 -15.21 20.95
N GLN A 157 -17.05 -15.64 19.74
CA GLN A 157 -15.77 -16.30 19.43
C GLN A 157 -14.74 -15.31 18.86
N PHE A 158 -15.17 -14.32 18.10
CA PHE A 158 -14.31 -13.35 17.40
C PHE A 158 -14.70 -11.92 17.77
N ALA A 159 -13.89 -11.25 18.59
CA ALA A 159 -14.20 -9.90 19.07
C ALA A 159 -14.02 -8.80 18.02
N SER A 160 -13.33 -9.09 16.92
CA SER A 160 -13.02 -8.19 15.81
C SER A 160 -12.91 -8.99 14.52
#